data_AF-A0A9E2A296-F1
#
_entry.id   AF-A0A9E2A296-F1
#
_cell.length_a   1.000
_cell.length_b   1.000
_cell.length_c   1.000
_cell.angle_alpha   90.00
_cell.angle_beta   90.00
_cell.angle_gamma   90.00
#
_symmetry.space_group_name_H-M   'P 1'
#
loop_
_entity.id
_entity.type
_entity.pdbx_description
1 polymer ?
#
loop_
_entity_poly.entity_id
_entity_poly.type
_entity_poly.pdbx_seq_one_letter_code
_entity_poly.pdbx_strand_id
1 'polypeptide(L)'
;MTTNLYDDVGGRPCIERVHKRLYDKLLSHPWLKDFFKGNDRNHLESQQTEFMMMILGGPKIYGGRPPATAHCHMFVTEEVFLIRHELLKQSLTEAGVSPEHKLRWLEFDYGFKAALVKKSIDDCEGRYKNEPIIVVDKPR
;
A
#
# COMPACT_ATOMS: atom_id res chain seq x y z
N MET A 1 26.29 7.97 12.48
CA MET A 1 24.94 7.43 12.77
C MET A 1 24.43 6.85 11.48
N THR A 2 24.02 5.59 11.46
CA THR A 2 23.38 5.01 10.27
C THR A 2 21.97 5.58 10.23
N THR A 3 21.71 6.57 9.37
CA THR A 3 20.36 7.11 9.19
C THR A 3 19.51 6.05 8.50
N ASN A 4 18.28 5.88 8.99
CA ASN A 4 17.31 4.97 8.38
C ASN A 4 16.53 5.71 7.29
N LEU A 5 15.87 4.97 6.40
CA LEU A 5 15.15 5.57 5.28
C LEU A 5 13.98 6.46 5.74
N TYR A 6 13.39 6.16 6.90
CA TYR A 6 12.35 7.00 7.50
C TYR A 6 12.87 8.43 7.79
N ASP A 7 14.05 8.57 8.38
CA ASP A 7 14.65 9.88 8.62
C ASP A 7 15.09 10.54 7.29
N ASP A 8 15.69 9.75 6.39
CA ASP A 8 16.18 10.20 5.08
C ASP A 8 15.06 10.80 4.20
N VAL A 9 13.83 10.26 4.28
CA VAL A 9 12.68 10.79 3.50
C VAL A 9 12.02 12.01 4.16
N GLY A 10 12.41 12.39 5.38
CA GLY A 10 11.82 13.49 6.14
C GLY A 10 10.71 13.06 7.11
N GLY A 11 10.75 11.80 7.56
CA GLY A 11 9.91 11.26 8.62
C GLY A 11 8.42 11.18 8.29
N ARG A 12 7.61 11.06 9.35
CA ARG A 12 6.13 10.94 9.27
C ARG A 12 5.48 12.02 8.38
N PRO A 13 5.82 13.31 8.45
CA PRO A 13 5.19 14.33 7.62
C PRO A 13 5.37 14.08 6.11
N CYS A 14 6.51 13.54 5.67
CA CYS A 14 6.70 13.18 4.28
C CYS A 14 5.85 11.97 3.90
N ILE A 15 5.83 10.95 4.75
CA ILE A 15 5.09 9.71 4.50
C ILE A 15 3.58 9.98 4.39
N GLU A 16 3.03 10.81 5.29
CA GLU A 16 1.63 11.24 5.22
C GLU A 16 1.31 11.98 3.92
N ARG A 17 2.19 12.87 3.45
CA ARG A 17 2.01 13.55 2.16
C ARG A 17 1.99 12.57 0.99
N VAL A 18 2.91 11.61 0.96
CA VAL A 18 2.97 10.56 -0.07
C VAL A 18 1.67 9.76 -0.07
N HIS A 19 1.21 9.29 1.09
CA HIS A 19 0.00 8.47 1.17
C HIS A 19 -1.27 9.26 0.85
N LYS A 20 -1.37 10.52 1.24
CA LYS A 20 -2.49 11.37 0.82
C LYS A 20 -2.60 11.42 -0.71
N ARG A 21 -1.47 11.62 -1.41
CA ARG A 21 -1.40 11.63 -2.88
C ARG A 21 -1.68 10.27 -3.49
N LEU A 22 -1.16 9.21 -2.88
CA LEU A 22 -1.43 7.85 -3.32
C LEU A 22 -2.93 7.54 -3.24
N TYR A 23 -3.58 7.83 -2.11
CA TYR A 23 -5.02 7.57 -1.95
C TYR A 23 -5.88 8.49 -2.81
N ASP A 24 -5.48 9.73 -3.08
CA ASP A 24 -6.13 10.57 -4.11
C ASP A 24 -6.18 9.81 -5.45
N LYS A 25 -5.05 9.22 -5.87
CA LYS A 25 -4.96 8.45 -7.12
C LYS A 25 -5.74 7.14 -7.04
N LEU A 26 -5.55 6.35 -5.99
CA LEU A 26 -6.20 5.03 -5.85
C LEU A 26 -7.73 5.14 -5.86
N LEU A 27 -8.29 6.11 -5.13
CA LEU A 27 -9.73 6.30 -5.03
C LEU A 27 -10.34 6.93 -6.30
N SER A 28 -9.53 7.57 -7.13
CA SER A 28 -9.93 8.07 -8.46
C SER A 28 -9.73 7.06 -9.59
N HIS A 29 -8.91 6.02 -9.39
CA HIS A 29 -8.51 5.10 -10.47
C HIS A 29 -9.72 4.27 -10.92
N PRO A 30 -10.00 4.17 -12.24
CA PRO A 30 -11.20 3.50 -12.76
C PRO A 30 -11.37 2.06 -12.27
N TRP A 31 -10.27 1.34 -12.08
CA TRP A 31 -10.26 -0.05 -11.60
C TRP A 31 -9.99 -0.17 -10.09
N LEU A 32 -9.07 0.62 -9.53
CA LEU A 32 -8.53 0.34 -8.19
C LEU A 32 -9.45 0.86 -7.08
N LYS A 33 -10.25 1.90 -7.35
CA LYS A 33 -11.15 2.52 -6.37
C LYS A 33 -12.12 1.51 -5.73
N ASP A 34 -12.52 0.50 -6.49
CA ASP A 34 -13.54 -0.47 -6.07
C ASP A 34 -13.01 -1.46 -5.02
N PHE A 35 -11.69 -1.65 -4.91
CA PHE A 35 -11.08 -2.42 -3.81
C PHE A 35 -11.25 -1.74 -2.45
N PHE A 36 -11.49 -0.43 -2.43
CA PHE A 36 -11.56 0.38 -1.21
C PHE A 36 -12.99 0.72 -0.79
N LYS A 37 -14.02 0.25 -1.51
CA LYS A 37 -15.43 0.50 -1.18
C LYS A 37 -15.73 0.10 0.26
N GLY A 38 -16.43 0.98 0.99
CA GLY A 38 -16.81 0.75 2.38
C GLY A 38 -15.71 0.99 3.42
N ASN A 39 -14.48 1.32 3.01
CA ASN A 39 -13.41 1.69 3.94
C ASN A 39 -13.36 3.20 4.16
N ASP A 40 -13.10 3.61 5.40
CA ASP A 40 -12.83 5.01 5.72
C ASP A 40 -11.45 5.43 5.20
N ARG A 41 -11.40 6.55 4.48
CA ARG A 41 -10.16 7.05 3.87
C ARG A 41 -9.11 7.39 4.92
N ASN A 42 -9.49 8.04 6.02
CA ASN A 42 -8.52 8.44 7.04
C ASN A 42 -7.91 7.22 7.72
N HIS A 43 -8.71 6.18 7.95
CA HIS A 43 -8.24 4.90 8.46
C HIS A 43 -7.23 4.24 7.51
N LEU A 44 -7.54 4.18 6.22
CA LEU A 44 -6.64 3.64 5.19
C LEU A 44 -5.31 4.38 5.10
N GLU A 45 -5.34 5.71 5.09
CA GLU A 45 -4.15 6.57 5.09
C GLU A 45 -3.30 6.38 6.35
N SER A 46 -3.94 6.32 7.52
CA SER A 46 -3.25 6.14 8.81
C SER A 46 -2.57 4.78 8.89
N GLN A 47 -3.29 3.69 8.58
CA GLN A 47 -2.74 2.34 8.64
C GLN A 47 -1.56 2.15 7.68
N GLN A 48 -1.67 2.67 6.45
CA GLN A 48 -0.57 2.58 5.49
C GLN A 48 0.64 3.43 5.91
N THR A 49 0.40 4.61 6.48
CA THR A 49 1.45 5.48 7.03
C THR A 49 2.21 4.81 8.15
N GLU A 50 1.51 4.32 9.16
CA GLU A 50 2.13 3.65 10.31
C GLU A 50 2.89 2.39 9.88
N PHE A 51 2.31 1.58 8.99
CA PHE A 51 2.98 0.41 8.46
C PHE A 51 4.28 0.79 7.74
N MET A 52 4.23 1.78 6.86
CA MET A 52 5.41 2.18 6.09
C MET A 52 6.47 2.85 6.98
N MET A 53 6.07 3.65 7.97
CA MET A 53 7.01 4.20 8.97
C MET A 53 7.82 3.09 9.64
N MET A 54 7.15 2.02 10.09
CA MET A 54 7.81 0.87 10.70
C MET A 54 8.78 0.18 9.74
N ILE A 55 8.38 -0.04 8.49
CA ILE A 55 9.22 -0.72 7.49
C ILE A 55 10.45 0.10 7.10
N LEU A 56 10.31 1.44 7.01
CA LEU A 56 11.41 2.34 6.66
C LEU A 56 12.39 2.60 7.83
N GLY A 57 12.15 2.00 9.01
CA GLY A 57 13.03 2.08 10.18
C GLY A 57 12.64 3.13 11.22
N GLY A 58 11.45 3.72 11.10
CA GLY A 58 10.88 4.65 12.07
C GLY A 58 10.20 3.98 13.27
N PRO A 59 9.42 4.74 14.06
CA PRO A 59 8.72 4.22 15.23
C PRO A 59 7.75 3.07 14.89
N LYS A 60 7.81 2.00 15.69
CA LYS A 60 6.97 0.79 15.53
C LYS A 60 5.61 0.96 16.20
N ILE A 61 4.77 1.83 15.65
CA ILE A 61 3.42 2.12 16.18
C ILE A 61 2.29 1.43 15.43
N TYR A 62 2.59 0.77 14.30
CA TYR A 62 1.61 0.03 13.53
C TYR A 62 1.10 -1.19 14.32
N GLY A 63 -0.19 -1.17 14.66
CA GLY A 63 -0.88 -2.27 15.35
C GLY A 63 -1.71 -3.17 14.43
N GLY A 64 -1.66 -2.95 13.12
CA GLY A 64 -2.48 -3.68 12.15
C GLY A 64 -1.91 -5.06 11.78
N ARG A 65 -2.63 -5.75 10.90
CA ARG A 65 -2.23 -7.09 10.42
C ARG A 65 -1.05 -7.01 9.45
N PRO A 66 -0.21 -8.06 9.36
CA PRO A 66 0.77 -8.18 8.28
C PRO A 66 0.10 -8.19 6.89
N PRO A 67 0.79 -7.75 5.81
CA PRO A 67 0.18 -7.64 4.48
C PRO A 67 -0.52 -8.91 3.97
N ALA A 68 0.07 -10.10 4.20
CA ALA A 68 -0.52 -11.37 3.80
C ALA A 68 -1.91 -11.58 4.43
N THR A 69 -2.02 -11.42 5.76
CA THR A 69 -3.27 -11.60 6.50
C THR A 69 -4.22 -10.41 6.32
N ALA A 70 -3.72 -9.20 6.10
CA ALA A 70 -4.55 -8.02 5.87
C ALA A 70 -5.30 -8.10 4.53
N HIS A 71 -4.69 -8.72 3.52
CA HIS A 71 -5.20 -8.77 2.14
C HIS A 71 -5.50 -10.20 1.64
N CYS A 72 -5.58 -11.20 2.52
CA CYS A 72 -5.89 -12.58 2.12
C CYS A 72 -7.28 -12.71 1.48
N HIS A 73 -8.23 -11.89 1.92
CA HIS A 73 -9.60 -11.80 1.39
C HIS A 73 -9.73 -11.00 0.09
N MET A 74 -8.62 -10.56 -0.53
CA MET A 74 -8.63 -9.72 -1.73
C MET A 74 -7.91 -10.44 -2.88
N PHE A 75 -8.61 -10.60 -4.01
CA PHE A 75 -7.99 -11.09 -5.23
C PHE A 75 -7.20 -9.96 -5.93
N VAL A 76 -5.97 -9.76 -5.47
CA VAL A 76 -5.02 -8.81 -6.06
C VAL A 76 -4.18 -9.55 -7.09
N THR A 77 -4.37 -9.21 -8.36
CA THR A 77 -3.54 -9.75 -9.45
C THR A 77 -2.19 -9.03 -9.51
N GLU A 78 -1.24 -9.61 -10.26
CA GLU A 78 0.04 -8.96 -10.54
C GLU A 78 -0.15 -7.60 -11.23
N GLU A 79 -1.09 -7.49 -12.16
CA GLU A 79 -1.40 -6.24 -12.85
C GLU A 79 -1.90 -5.15 -11.88
N VAL A 80 -2.84 -5.50 -10.99
CA VAL A 80 -3.34 -4.55 -9.97
C VAL A 80 -2.22 -4.08 -9.06
N PHE A 81 -1.34 -4.99 -8.62
CA PHE A 81 -0.19 -4.65 -7.81
C PHE A 81 0.74 -3.68 -8.54
N LEU A 82 1.10 -3.96 -9.79
CA LEU A 82 2.01 -3.13 -10.58
C LEU A 82 1.43 -1.73 -10.87
N ILE A 83 0.13 -1.64 -11.15
CA ILE A 83 -0.55 -0.34 -11.30
C ILE A 83 -0.44 0.46 -10.00
N ARG A 84 -0.79 -0.14 -8.86
CA ARG A 84 -0.69 0.52 -7.55
C ARG A 84 0.76 0.94 -7.24
N HIS A 85 1.73 0.11 -7.60
CA HIS A 85 3.15 0.39 -7.41
C HIS A 85 3.63 1.60 -8.25
N GLU A 86 3.18 1.71 -9.51
CA GLU A 86 3.48 2.88 -10.34
C GLU A 86 2.79 4.15 -9.79
N LEU A 87 1.56 4.04 -9.27
CA LEU A 87 0.89 5.17 -8.60
C LEU A 87 1.65 5.61 -7.33
N LEU A 88 2.24 4.68 -6.58
CA LEU A 88 3.13 5.01 -5.46
C LEU A 88 4.37 5.77 -5.97
N LYS A 89 5.03 5.30 -7.03
CA LYS A 89 6.19 5.98 -7.64
C LYS A 89 5.87 7.41 -8.09
N GLN A 90 4.70 7.63 -8.68
CA GLN A 90 4.22 8.97 -9.02
C GLN A 90 4.03 9.82 -7.76
N SER A 91 3.36 9.28 -6.74
CA SER A 91 3.09 9.97 -5.47
C SER A 91 4.37 10.36 -4.72
N LEU A 92 5.38 9.49 -4.74
CA LEU A 92 6.72 9.78 -4.18
C LEU A 92 7.38 10.94 -4.90
N THR A 93 7.28 10.97 -6.24
CA THR A 93 7.84 12.05 -7.06
C THR A 93 7.11 13.38 -6.78
N GLU A 94 5.78 13.37 -6.74
CA GLU A 94 4.95 14.55 -6.45
C GLU A 94 5.12 15.07 -5.02
N ALA A 95 5.48 14.21 -4.06
CA ALA A 95 5.76 14.59 -2.68
C ALA A 95 7.19 15.15 -2.48
N GLY A 96 8.01 15.18 -3.52
CA GLY A 96 9.37 15.71 -3.49
C GLY A 96 10.41 14.76 -2.89
N VAL A 97 10.13 13.44 -2.86
CA VAL A 97 11.11 12.45 -2.40
C VAL A 97 12.25 12.35 -3.42
N SER A 98 13.50 12.37 -2.95
CA SER A 98 14.67 12.29 -3.82
C SER A 98 14.65 11.02 -4.69
N PRO A 99 15.25 11.02 -5.89
CA PRO A 99 15.31 9.83 -6.73
C PRO A 99 15.88 8.60 -6.01
N GLU A 100 16.93 8.78 -5.22
CA GLU A 100 17.57 7.73 -4.43
C GLU A 100 16.62 7.15 -3.37
N HIS A 101 16.02 8.00 -2.54
CA HIS A 101 15.11 7.55 -1.47
C HIS A 101 13.83 6.92 -2.04
N LYS A 102 13.36 7.43 -3.19
CA LYS A 102 12.24 6.85 -3.93
C LYS A 102 12.53 5.42 -4.36
N LEU A 103 13.71 5.14 -4.92
CA LEU A 103 14.09 3.79 -5.33
C LEU A 103 14.09 2.82 -4.14
N ARG A 104 14.74 3.22 -3.03
CA ARG A 104 14.78 2.40 -1.81
C ARG A 104 13.39 2.16 -1.21
N TRP A 105 12.50 3.15 -1.23
CA TRP A 105 11.11 2.95 -0.80
C TRP A 105 10.39 1.95 -1.70
N LEU A 106 10.50 2.11 -3.02
CA LEU A 106 9.87 1.19 -3.97
C LEU A 106 10.41 -0.25 -3.82
N GLU A 107 11.68 -0.45 -3.47
CA GLU A 107 12.22 -1.78 -3.14
C GLU A 107 11.50 -2.41 -1.93
N PHE A 108 11.29 -1.64 -0.85
CA PHE A 108 10.51 -2.12 0.31
C PHE A 108 9.08 -2.48 -0.08
N ASP A 109 8.41 -1.61 -0.85
CA ASP A 109 7.04 -1.84 -1.31
C ASP A 109 6.93 -3.09 -2.19
N TYR A 110 7.86 -3.25 -3.14
CA TYR A 110 7.91 -4.40 -4.04
C TYR A 110 8.22 -5.70 -3.30
N GLY A 111 8.96 -5.66 -2.20
CA GLY A 111 9.23 -6.81 -1.33
C GLY A 111 7.96 -7.49 -0.79
N PHE A 112 6.83 -6.78 -0.71
CA PHE A 112 5.55 -7.35 -0.28
C PHE A 112 4.73 -7.98 -1.41
N LYS A 113 5.18 -7.90 -2.66
CA LYS A 113 4.44 -8.43 -3.82
C LYS A 113 4.01 -9.88 -3.62
N ALA A 114 4.92 -10.74 -3.17
CA ALA A 114 4.66 -12.17 -2.97
C ALA A 114 3.60 -12.45 -1.89
N ALA A 115 3.43 -11.55 -0.92
CA ALA A 115 2.39 -11.67 0.12
C ALA A 115 1.02 -11.17 -0.36
N LEU A 116 1.00 -10.36 -1.42
CA LEU A 116 -0.19 -9.65 -1.88
C LEU A 116 -0.81 -10.26 -3.13
N VAL A 117 0.01 -10.70 -4.08
CA VAL A 117 -0.45 -11.19 -5.39
C VAL A 117 -0.97 -12.63 -5.29
N LYS A 118 -2.14 -12.88 -5.88
CA LYS A 118 -2.78 -14.21 -5.98
C LYS A 118 -2.82 -14.65 -7.44
N LYS A 119 -2.74 -15.96 -7.69
CA LYS A 119 -2.84 -16.53 -9.04
C LYS A 119 -4.30 -16.82 -9.41
N SER A 120 -5.11 -17.16 -8.43
CA SER A 120 -6.53 -17.45 -8.58
C SER A 120 -7.34 -16.94 -7.39
N ILE A 121 -8.67 -16.88 -7.54
CA ILE A 121 -9.58 -16.57 -6.45
C ILE A 121 -9.51 -17.64 -5.35
N ASP A 122 -9.18 -18.89 -5.70
CA ASP A 122 -9.03 -20.00 -4.75
C ASP A 122 -7.84 -19.80 -3.79
N ASP A 123 -6.91 -18.90 -4.12
CA ASP A 123 -5.82 -18.51 -3.21
C ASP A 123 -6.28 -17.47 -2.16
N CYS A 124 -7.55 -17.04 -2.19
CA CYS A 124 -8.10 -16.05 -1.28
C CYS A 124 -8.89 -16.71 -0.14
N GLU A 125 -8.80 -16.12 1.04
CA GLU A 125 -9.55 -16.55 2.23
C GLU A 125 -10.06 -15.34 3.02
N GLY A 126 -11.25 -15.46 3.62
CA GLY A 126 -11.78 -14.42 4.50
C GLY A 126 -10.90 -14.26 5.74
N ARG A 127 -10.71 -13.02 6.22
CA ARG A 127 -10.03 -12.75 7.50
C ARG A 127 -10.84 -13.23 8.71
N TYR A 128 -12.14 -13.45 8.48
CA TYR A 128 -13.13 -13.95 9.41
C TYR A 128 -14.03 -14.95 8.67
N LYS A 129 -14.72 -15.83 9.42
CA LYS A 129 -15.48 -16.97 8.89
C LYS A 129 -16.47 -16.63 7.77
N ASN A 130 -17.09 -15.45 7.81
CA ASN A 130 -18.14 -15.05 6.88
C ASN A 130 -17.77 -13.79 6.08
N GLU A 131 -16.49 -13.45 6.03
CA GLU A 131 -16.05 -12.31 5.22
C GLU A 131 -16.03 -12.68 3.74
N PRO A 132 -16.70 -11.91 2.87
CA PRO A 132 -16.67 -12.17 1.43
C PRO A 132 -15.29 -11.88 0.83
N ILE A 133 -14.93 -12.64 -0.21
CA ILE A 133 -13.74 -12.34 -1.02
C ILE A 133 -14.03 -11.13 -1.90
N ILE A 134 -13.09 -10.18 -1.90
CA ILE A 134 -13.12 -9.01 -2.75
C ILE A 134 -12.50 -9.38 -4.10
N VAL A 135 -13.34 -9.36 -5.13
CA VAL A 135 -12.95 -9.48 -6.54
C VAL A 135 -13.43 -8.23 -7.25
N VAL A 136 -12.53 -7.56 -7.95
CA VAL A 136 -12.84 -6.34 -8.71
C VAL A 136 -12.51 -6.57 -10.16
N ASP A 137 -13.54 -6.64 -11.00
CA ASP A 137 -13.39 -6.85 -12.42
C ASP A 137 -12.65 -5.68 -13.08
N LYS A 138 -11.79 -6.02 -14.04
CA LYS A 138 -11.12 -5.02 -14.87
C LYS A 138 -12.18 -4.26 -15.69
N PRO A 139 -12.22 -2.92 -15.63
CA PRO A 139 -13.09 -2.13 -16.49
C PRO A 139 -12.83 -2.46 -17.96
N ARG A 140 -13.91 -2.46 -18.76
CA ARG A 140 -13.84 -2.63 -20.22
C ARG A 140 -13.28 -1.40 -20.92
#